data_AF-A0A6I4XQ18-F1
#
_entry.id   AF-A0A6I4XQ18-F1
#
_cell.length_a   1.000
_cell.length_b   1.000
_cell.length_c   1.000
_cell.angle_alpha   90.00
_cell.angle_beta   90.00
_cell.angle_gamma   90.00
#
_symmetry.space_group_name_H-M   'P 1'
#
loop_
_entity.id
_entity.type
_entity.pdbx_description
1 polymer ?
#
loop_
_entity_poly.entity_id
_entity_poly.type
_entity_poly.pdbx_seq_one_letter_code
_entity_poly.pdbx_strand_id
1 'polypeptide(L)'
;MTEQFILTSNDQQTQLNVRHWPCPSPKAVVQLIHGMAEHIQRYDEFARFLNQLGFAVIGHDHLGHGESVQPSAPIYGFFGEQGPENVVTD
;
A
#
# COMPACT_ATOMS: atom_id res chain seq x y z
N MET A 1 13.91 10.10 3.54
CA MET A 1 14.21 8.66 3.36
C MET A 1 12.87 7.94 3.33
N THR A 2 12.71 6.90 2.52
CA THR A 2 11.46 6.11 2.51
C THR A 2 11.43 5.24 3.76
N GLU A 3 10.29 5.20 4.43
CA GLU A 3 10.01 4.37 5.59
C GLU A 3 9.16 3.17 5.17
N GLN A 4 9.39 2.02 5.81
CA GLN A 4 8.62 0.81 5.59
C GLN A 4 8.22 0.23 6.93
N PHE A 5 6.95 -0.13 7.08
CA PHE A 5 6.41 -0.72 8.29
C PHE A 5 5.21 -1.59 7.96
N ILE A 6 4.79 -2.37 8.96
CA ILE A 6 3.68 -3.30 8.83
C ILE A 6 2.48 -2.74 9.60
N LEU A 7 1.30 -2.82 8.98
CA LEU A 7 0.02 -2.60 9.65
C LEU A 7 -0.79 -3.89 9.64
N THR A 8 -1.44 -4.21 10.75
CA THR A 8 -2.45 -5.28 10.76
C THR A 8 -3.70 -4.80 10.02
N SER A 9 -4.19 -5.63 9.09
CA SER A 9 -5.39 -5.36 8.32
C SER A 9 -6.65 -5.40 9.19
N ASN A 10 -7.79 -4.99 8.62
CA ASN A 10 -9.07 -4.96 9.33
C ASN A 10 -9.51 -6.32 9.90
N ASP A 11 -9.10 -7.43 9.26
CA ASP A 11 -9.36 -8.80 9.72
C ASP A 11 -8.58 -9.21 10.99
N GLN A 12 -7.72 -8.33 11.50
CA GLN A 12 -6.85 -8.55 12.66
C GLN A 12 -5.86 -9.71 12.52
N GLN A 13 -5.65 -10.21 11.30
CA GLN A 13 -4.83 -11.38 11.03
C GLN A 13 -3.80 -11.10 9.95
N THR A 14 -4.23 -10.52 8.83
CA THR A 14 -3.36 -10.29 7.69
C THR A 14 -2.48 -9.06 7.91
N GLN A 15 -1.23 -9.14 7.52
CA GLN A 15 -0.24 -8.08 7.67
C GLN A 15 -0.10 -7.35 6.32
N LEU A 16 -0.16 -6.02 6.35
CA LEU A 16 -0.01 -5.15 5.19
C LEU A 16 1.37 -4.50 5.20
N ASN A 17 2.08 -4.65 4.10
CA ASN A 17 3.31 -3.94 3.85
C ASN A 17 3.02 -2.50 3.43
N VAL A 18 3.46 -1.54 4.24
CA VAL A 18 3.24 -0.10 4.01
C VAL A 18 4.55 0.59 3.70
N ARG A 19 4.52 1.50 2.72
CA ARG A 19 5.60 2.42 2.41
C ARG A 19 5.14 3.86 2.62
N HIS A 20 5.99 4.64 3.26
CA HIS A 20 5.77 6.05 3.52
C HIS A 20 6.97 6.86 3.02
N TRP A 21 6.69 7.87 2.21
CA TRP A 21 7.64 8.89 1.77
C TRP A 21 7.32 10.18 2.54
N PRO A 22 7.99 10.42 3.68
CA PRO A 22 7.70 11.53 4.57
C PRO A 22 8.02 12.87 3.92
N CYS A 23 7.30 13.91 4.31
CA CYS A 23 7.60 15.31 3.98
C CYS A 23 7.46 16.13 5.28
N PRO A 24 8.48 16.88 5.74
CA PRO A 24 8.46 17.54 7.05
C PRO A 24 7.36 18.59 7.26
N SER A 25 6.90 19.23 6.18
CA SER A 25 5.79 20.20 6.21
C SER A 25 4.92 19.97 4.97
N PRO A 26 4.11 18.89 4.97
CA PRO A 26 3.39 18.48 3.79
C PRO A 26 2.23 19.44 3.51
N LYS A 27 2.06 19.82 2.23
CA LYS A 27 0.86 20.53 1.76
C LYS A 27 -0.39 19.66 1.89
N ALA A 28 -0.21 18.36 1.65
CA ALA A 28 -1.22 17.32 1.82
C ALA A 28 -0.52 15.93 1.89
N VAL A 29 -1.31 14.91 2.24
CA VAL A 29 -0.93 13.50 2.12
C VAL A 29 -1.58 12.92 0.87
N VAL A 30 -0.80 12.24 0.03
CA VAL A 30 -1.30 11.48 -1.12
C VAL A 30 -1.24 10.00 -0.78
N GLN A 31 -2.40 9.33 -0.78
CA GLN A 31 -2.47 7.89 -0.65
C GLN A 31 -2.45 7.24 -2.04
N LEU A 32 -1.46 6.38 -2.29
CA LEU A 32 -1.35 5.58 -3.50
C LEU A 32 -2.00 4.21 -3.29
N ILE A 33 -2.87 3.85 -4.23
CA ILE A 33 -3.56 2.56 -4.33
C ILE A 33 -3.15 1.97 -5.68
N HIS A 34 -2.42 0.85 -5.66
CA HIS A 34 -1.96 0.21 -6.89
C HIS A 34 -3.07 -0.64 -7.56
N GLY A 35 -2.86 -1.06 -8.81
CA GLY A 35 -3.82 -1.89 -9.54
C GLY A 35 -3.75 -3.38 -9.21
N MET A 36 -4.64 -4.16 -9.84
CA MET A 36 -4.61 -5.63 -9.80
C MET A 36 -3.27 -6.15 -10.34
N ALA A 37 -2.70 -7.16 -9.67
CA ALA A 37 -1.41 -7.75 -10.02
C ALA A 37 -0.21 -6.77 -10.01
N GLU A 38 -0.33 -5.64 -9.29
CA GLU A 38 0.77 -4.71 -9.03
C GLU A 38 1.22 -4.76 -7.56
N HIS A 39 2.16 -3.88 -7.18
CA HIS A 39 2.64 -3.69 -5.81
C HIS A 39 3.16 -2.25 -5.64
N ILE A 40 3.15 -1.71 -4.42
CA ILE A 40 3.36 -0.29 -4.14
C ILE A 40 4.75 0.22 -4.50
N GLN A 41 5.78 -0.62 -4.40
CA GLN A 41 7.15 -0.23 -4.73
C GLN A 41 7.32 0.19 -6.21
N ARG A 42 6.45 -0.27 -7.12
CA ARG A 42 6.47 0.18 -8.52
C ARG A 42 6.26 1.69 -8.67
N TYR A 43 5.68 2.34 -7.66
CA TYR A 43 5.37 3.76 -7.66
C TYR A 43 6.41 4.61 -6.92
N ASP A 44 7.57 4.06 -6.54
CA ASP A 44 8.60 4.80 -5.78
C ASP A 44 9.05 6.10 -6.48
N GLU A 45 9.29 6.06 -7.79
CA GLU A 45 9.69 7.25 -8.55
C GLU A 45 8.60 8.33 -8.54
N PHE A 46 7.33 7.94 -8.72
CA PHE A 46 6.20 8.87 -8.68
C PHE A 46 6.00 9.45 -7.27
N ALA A 47 6.11 8.62 -6.23
CA ALA A 47 6.05 9.07 -4.85
C ALA A 47 7.17 10.07 -4.53
N ARG A 48 8.40 9.83 -5.00
CA ARG A 48 9.51 10.78 -4.86
C ARG A 48 9.28 12.08 -5.62
N PHE A 49 8.73 12.01 -6.83
CA PHE A 49 8.34 13.21 -7.59
C PHE A 49 7.32 14.06 -6.82
N LEU A 50 6.26 13.46 -6.27
CA LEU A 50 5.30 14.16 -5.43
C LEU A 50 5.92 14.71 -4.14
N ASN A 51 6.86 13.97 -3.55
CA ASN A 51 7.58 14.40 -2.35
C ASN A 51 8.40 15.67 -2.59
N GLN A 52 9.04 15.79 -3.77
CA GLN A 52 9.73 17.03 -4.19
C GLN A 52 8.79 18.22 -4.37
N LEU A 53 7.50 17.98 -4.65
CA LEU A 53 6.47 19.02 -4.74
C LEU A 53 5.87 19.41 -3.37
N GLY A 54 6.32 18.77 -2.28
CA GLY A 54 5.90 19.06 -0.91
C GLY A 54 4.71 18.23 -0.42
N PHE A 55 4.50 17.04 -0.98
CA PHE A 55 3.49 16.09 -0.51
C PHE A 55 4.12 14.96 0.30
N ALA A 56 3.53 14.60 1.45
CA ALA A 56 3.82 13.30 2.04
C ALA A 56 3.06 12.24 1.21
N VAL A 57 3.69 11.10 0.95
CA VAL A 57 3.05 10.03 0.17
C VAL A 57 3.04 8.76 0.99
N ILE A 58 1.92 8.05 1.00
CA ILE A 58 1.80 6.75 1.68
C ILE A 58 1.10 5.77 0.76
N GLY A 59 1.45 4.51 0.83
CA GLY A 59 0.75 3.46 0.13
C GLY A 59 1.09 2.11 0.72
N HIS A 60 0.33 1.09 0.34
CA HIS A 60 0.54 -0.27 0.81
C HIS A 60 0.37 -1.26 -0.33
N ASP A 61 0.94 -2.44 -0.14
CA ASP A 61 0.58 -3.61 -0.95
C ASP A 61 -0.76 -4.13 -0.48
N HIS A 62 -1.75 -4.21 -1.37
CA HIS A 62 -3.07 -4.76 -1.08
C HIS A 62 -2.95 -6.17 -0.48
N LEU A 63 -4.01 -6.62 0.20
CA LEU A 63 -4.12 -8.02 0.61
C LEU A 63 -3.83 -8.93 -0.59
N GLY A 64 -3.04 -9.98 -0.37
CA GLY A 64 -2.65 -10.94 -1.42
C GLY A 64 -1.80 -10.37 -2.55
N HIS A 65 -1.18 -9.19 -2.38
CA HIS A 65 -0.29 -8.56 -3.36
C HIS A 65 1.07 -8.20 -2.74
N GLY A 66 2.08 -8.03 -3.60
CA GLY A 66 3.41 -7.54 -3.20
C GLY A 66 4.00 -8.26 -1.98
N GLU A 67 4.55 -7.48 -1.07
CA GLU A 67 5.16 -7.98 0.18
C GLU A 67 4.11 -8.23 1.27
N SER A 68 2.82 -7.98 1.01
CA SER A 68 1.69 -8.37 1.90
C SER A 68 1.27 -9.83 1.73
N VAL A 69 1.85 -10.58 0.78
CA VAL A 69 1.62 -12.02 0.65
C VAL A 69 2.43 -12.79 1.69
N GLN A 70 1.77 -13.62 2.51
CA GLN A 70 2.46 -14.49 3.46
C GLN A 70 3.30 -15.55 2.73
N PRO A 71 4.64 -15.57 2.88
CA PRO A 71 5.47 -16.50 2.11
C PRO A 71 5.27 -17.98 2.49
N SER A 72 4.87 -18.25 3.73
CA SER A 72 4.63 -19.61 4.25
C SER A 72 3.35 -20.25 3.71
N ALA A 73 2.37 -19.45 3.29
CA ALA A 73 1.08 -19.89 2.78
C ALA A 73 0.52 -18.82 1.81
N PRO A 74 1.08 -18.70 0.59
CA PRO A 74 0.77 -17.59 -0.29
C PRO A 74 -0.64 -17.71 -0.87
N ILE A 75 -1.44 -16.65 -0.67
CA ILE A 75 -2.74 -16.47 -1.31
C ILE A 75 -2.69 -15.19 -2.13
N TYR A 76 -2.51 -15.34 -3.44
CA TYR A 76 -2.41 -14.21 -4.37
C TYR A 76 -3.78 -13.67 -4.76
N GLY A 77 -3.89 -12.34 -4.93
CA GLY A 77 -5.12 -11.70 -5.36
C GLY A 77 -6.25 -11.70 -4.33
N PHE A 78 -5.97 -12.07 -3.08
CA PHE A 78 -6.95 -12.16 -2.01
C PHE A 78 -7.34 -10.78 -1.49
N PHE A 79 -8.63 -10.45 -1.49
CA PHE A 79 -9.14 -9.19 -0.94
C PHE A 79 -10.07 -9.39 0.27
N GLY A 80 -10.03 -10.54 0.94
CA GLY A 80 -11.05 -10.92 1.93
C GLY A 80 -12.16 -11.78 1.32
N GLU A 81 -13.05 -12.30 2.17
CA GLU A 81 -14.14 -13.20 1.73
C GLU A 81 -15.12 -12.55 0.73
N GLN A 82 -15.35 -11.24 0.84
CA GLN A 82 -16.19 -10.45 -0.07
C GLN A 82 -15.44 -10.01 -1.34
N GLY A 83 -14.15 -10.35 -1.47
CA GLY A 83 -13.38 -10.10 -2.68
C GLY A 83 -13.26 -8.61 -3.03
N PRO A 84 -13.39 -8.22 -4.31
CA PRO A 84 -13.20 -6.84 -4.78
C PRO A 84 -14.11 -5.81 -4.12
N GLU A 85 -15.27 -6.21 -3.59
CA GLU A 85 -16.20 -5.31 -2.88
C GLU A 85 -15.58 -4.68 -1.63
N ASN A 86 -14.54 -5.31 -1.05
CA ASN A 86 -13.77 -4.72 0.05
C ASN A 86 -12.87 -3.56 -0.38
N VAL A 87 -12.70 -3.34 -1.69
CA VAL A 87 -11.79 -2.33 -2.26
C VAL A 87 -12.57 -1.23 -2.96
N VAL A 88 -13.48 -1.61 -3.85
CA VAL A 88 -14.30 -0.69 -4.63
C VAL A 88 -15.71 -1.27 -4.74
N THR A 89 -16.69 -0.45 -4.40
CA THR A 89 -18.11 -0.71 -4.64
C THR A 89 -18.67 0.44 -5.49
N ASP A 90 -19.65 0.16 -6.36
CA ASP A 90 -20.38 1.20 -7.12
C ASP A 90 -21.21 2.12 -6.19
#